data_AF-A0A537P6W0-F1
#
_entry.id   AF-A0A537P6W0-F1
#
_cell.length_a   1.000
_cell.length_b   1.000
_cell.length_c   1.000
_cell.angle_alpha   90.00
_cell.angle_beta   90.00
_cell.angle_gamma   90.00
#
_symmetry.space_group_name_H-M   'P 1'
#
loop_
_entity.id
_entity.type
_entity.pdbx_description
1 polymer ?
#
loop_
_entity_poly.entity_id
_entity_poly.type
_entity_poly.pdbx_seq_one_letter_code
_entity_poly.pdbx_strand_id
1 'polypeptide(L)'
;MLRLMLLRHAKSSWTDPGRDDHDRPLTPRGQKSAPLIGRFMRNQKLVPELVLCSPARRARETWKLASAELRSAPRLLLEDALYDFGNGGRILDMVRAKADTQSFDRAPGPAPYRQGRCEIAQASGQQISNWRTGRNLL
;
A
#
# COMPACT_ATOMS: atom_id res chain seq x y z
N MET A 1 -5.65 -15.06 10.92
CA MET A 1 -6.02 -13.64 11.11
C MET A 1 -5.54 -12.83 9.91
N LEU A 2 -6.34 -11.88 9.45
CA LEU A 2 -5.95 -10.91 8.41
C LEU A 2 -5.18 -9.75 9.06
N ARG A 3 -4.11 -9.29 8.42
CA ARG A 3 -3.32 -8.12 8.85
C ARG A 3 -3.36 -7.04 7.78
N LEU A 4 -4.02 -5.93 8.09
CA LEU A 4 -4.04 -4.76 7.22
C LEU A 4 -2.86 -3.84 7.53
N MET A 5 -2.15 -3.41 6.50
CA MET A 5 -1.10 -2.40 6.54
C MET A 5 -1.53 -1.20 5.69
N LEU A 6 -1.45 0.00 6.25
CA LEU A 6 -1.76 1.22 5.54
C LEU A 6 -0.46 1.93 5.20
N LEU A 7 -0.25 2.21 3.91
CA LEU A 7 0.95 2.87 3.44
C LEU A 7 0.59 4.12 2.64
N ARG A 8 0.99 5.28 3.14
CA ARG A 8 0.86 6.53 2.38
C ARG A 8 1.90 6.58 1.26
N HIS A 9 1.54 7.18 0.13
CA HIS A 9 2.51 7.49 -0.92
C HIS A 9 3.65 8.39 -0.38
N ALA A 10 4.84 8.29 -0.97
CA ALA A 10 5.98 9.13 -0.62
C ALA A 10 5.78 10.58 -1.12
N LYS A 11 6.63 11.51 -0.65
CA LYS A 11 6.50 12.95 -0.94
C LYS A 11 6.46 13.21 -2.47
N SER A 12 5.36 13.77 -2.97
CA SER A 12 5.13 14.09 -4.39
C SER A 12 5.38 15.57 -4.72
N SER A 13 5.75 15.84 -5.97
CA SER A 13 6.15 17.18 -6.42
C SER A 13 4.95 18.01 -6.86
N TRP A 14 4.78 19.25 -6.42
CA TRP A 14 3.73 20.17 -6.89
C TRP A 14 4.20 21.01 -8.10
N THR A 15 5.21 20.53 -8.83
CA THR A 15 6.05 21.40 -9.67
C THR A 15 5.43 21.94 -10.94
N ASP A 16 4.25 21.48 -11.37
CA ASP A 16 3.61 21.96 -12.60
C ASP A 16 2.22 22.54 -12.29
N PRO A 17 2.06 23.88 -12.22
CA PRO A 17 0.75 24.50 -12.27
C PRO A 17 0.12 24.22 -13.65
N GLY A 18 -0.74 23.20 -13.73
CA GLY A 18 -1.42 22.78 -14.95
C GLY A 18 -1.39 21.27 -15.25
N ARG A 19 -0.62 20.47 -14.48
CA ARG A 19 -0.72 19.00 -14.57
C ARG A 19 -1.87 18.48 -13.74
N ASP A 20 -2.57 17.49 -14.29
CA ASP A 20 -3.53 16.67 -13.57
C ASP A 20 -2.88 16.08 -12.30
N ASP A 21 -3.54 16.19 -11.14
CA ASP A 21 -3.03 15.66 -9.86
C ASP A 21 -2.78 14.14 -9.98
N HIS A 22 -3.51 13.45 -10.85
CA HIS A 22 -3.36 12.02 -11.07
C HIS A 22 -1.95 11.64 -11.57
N ASP A 23 -1.36 12.47 -12.43
CA ASP A 23 -0.05 12.25 -13.07
C ASP A 23 1.11 12.89 -12.33
N ARG A 24 0.85 13.41 -11.13
CA ARG A 24 1.84 14.04 -10.29
C ARG A 24 2.93 13.04 -9.85
N PRO A 25 4.21 13.30 -10.18
CA PRO A 25 5.30 12.40 -9.85
C PRO A 25 5.79 12.55 -8.40
N LEU A 26 6.59 11.59 -7.95
CA LEU A 26 7.36 11.72 -6.71
C LEU A 26 8.44 12.79 -6.80
N THR A 27 8.67 13.52 -5.69
CA THR A 27 9.87 14.36 -5.55
C THR A 27 11.13 13.49 -5.50
N PRO A 28 12.33 14.04 -5.80
CA PRO A 28 13.59 13.34 -5.58
C PRO A 28 13.75 12.80 -4.15
N ARG A 29 13.26 13.55 -3.15
CA ARG A 29 13.23 13.09 -1.76
C ARG A 29 12.28 11.91 -1.57
N GLY A 30 11.09 11.96 -2.15
CA GLY A 30 10.12 10.86 -2.13
C GLY A 30 10.66 9.58 -2.77
N GLN A 31 11.36 9.70 -3.90
CA GLN A 31 12.02 8.58 -4.58
C GLN A 31 13.10 7.93 -3.70
N LYS A 32 13.87 8.72 -2.94
CA LYS A 32 14.85 8.21 -1.97
C LYS A 32 14.19 7.56 -0.74
N SER A 33 13.02 8.03 -0.32
CA SER A 33 12.32 7.51 0.85
C SER A 33 11.55 6.21 0.58
N ALA A 34 11.03 6.00 -0.63
CA ALA A 34 10.21 4.82 -0.92
C ALA A 34 10.94 3.47 -0.74
N PRO A 35 12.21 3.29 -1.17
CA PRO A 35 12.96 2.06 -0.89
C PRO A 35 13.18 1.79 0.60
N LEU A 36 13.29 2.83 1.43
CA LEU A 36 13.48 2.66 2.88
C LEU A 36 12.29 1.94 3.52
N ILE A 37 11.08 2.20 3.00
CA ILE A 37 9.86 1.52 3.44
C ILE A 37 9.92 0.04 3.07
N GLY A 38 10.32 -0.28 1.85
CA GLY A 38 10.50 -1.66 1.39
C GLY A 38 11.53 -2.43 2.23
N ARG A 39 12.68 -1.79 2.53
CA ARG A 39 13.70 -2.36 3.41
C ARG A 39 13.19 -2.60 4.82
N PHE A 40 12.45 -1.64 5.38
CA PHE A 40 11.81 -1.80 6.68
C PHE A 40 10.84 -2.98 6.68
N MET A 41 9.97 -3.08 5.67
CA MET A 41 9.03 -4.19 5.52
C MET A 41 9.74 -5.53 5.44
N ARG A 42 10.80 -5.63 4.63
CA ARG A 42 11.63 -6.85 4.53
C ARG A 42 12.25 -7.23 5.86
N ASN A 43 12.87 -6.27 6.55
CA ASN A 43 13.56 -6.52 7.83
C ASN A 43 12.58 -6.95 8.93
N GLN A 44 11.39 -6.34 8.94
CA GLN A 44 10.31 -6.68 9.87
C GLN A 44 9.48 -7.89 9.42
N LYS A 45 9.86 -8.55 8.32
CA LYS A 45 9.13 -9.71 7.79
C LYS A 45 7.66 -9.40 7.47
N LEU A 46 7.40 -8.17 7.03
CA LEU A 46 6.10 -7.63 6.64
C LEU A 46 5.92 -7.71 5.13
N VAL A 47 5.98 -8.93 4.59
CA VAL A 47 5.76 -9.17 3.16
C VAL A 47 4.25 -9.36 2.95
N PRO A 48 3.58 -8.47 2.20
CA PRO A 48 2.18 -8.66 1.88
C PRO A 48 1.99 -9.78 0.86
N GLU A 49 0.79 -10.33 0.82
CA GLU A 49 0.36 -11.24 -0.25
C GLU A 49 -0.42 -10.48 -1.33
N LEU A 50 -1.17 -9.45 -0.92
CA LEU A 50 -1.95 -8.55 -1.76
C LEU A 50 -1.65 -7.09 -1.46
N VAL A 51 -1.60 -6.27 -2.50
CA VAL A 51 -1.46 -4.82 -2.42
C VAL A 51 -2.54 -4.17 -3.26
N LEU A 52 -3.36 -3.36 -2.61
CA LEU A 52 -4.31 -2.44 -3.24
C LEU A 52 -3.63 -1.07 -3.34
N CYS A 53 -3.48 -0.56 -4.55
CA CYS A 53 -2.78 0.70 -4.80
C CYS A 53 -3.67 1.65 -5.59
N SER A 54 -3.69 2.93 -5.21
CA SER A 54 -4.32 3.97 -6.01
C SER A 54 -3.69 4.03 -7.41
N PRO A 55 -4.48 4.28 -8.47
CA PRO A 55 -3.97 4.45 -9.82
C PRO A 55 -3.06 5.68 -9.96
N ALA A 56 -3.06 6.62 -9.02
CA ALA A 56 -2.22 7.81 -9.08
C ALA A 56 -0.73 7.48 -9.26
N ARG A 57 -0.06 8.25 -10.13
CA ARG A 57 1.34 8.03 -10.47
C ARG A 57 2.24 7.96 -9.22
N ARG A 58 2.07 8.89 -8.28
CA ARG A 58 2.81 8.93 -7.00
C ARG A 58 2.67 7.65 -6.17
N ALA A 59 1.48 7.03 -6.15
CA ALA A 59 1.23 5.81 -5.40
C ALA A 59 1.93 4.63 -6.08
N ARG A 60 1.76 4.49 -7.40
CA ARG A 60 2.43 3.45 -8.20
C ARG A 60 3.95 3.55 -8.13
N GLU A 61 4.51 4.76 -8.24
CA GLU A 61 5.96 5.00 -8.13
C GLU A 61 6.48 4.64 -6.73
N THR A 62 5.74 4.99 -5.67
CA THR A 62 6.10 4.61 -4.30
C THR A 62 6.11 3.09 -4.16
N TRP A 63 5.06 2.42 -4.64
CA TRP A 63 4.97 0.97 -4.57
C TRP A 63 6.11 0.29 -5.31
N LYS A 64 6.37 0.72 -6.55
CA LYS A 64 7.42 0.16 -7.42
C LYS A 64 8.80 0.22 -6.74
N LEU A 65 9.11 1.34 -6.10
CA LEU A 65 10.38 1.52 -5.40
C LEU A 65 10.45 0.71 -4.10
N ALA A 66 9.35 0.59 -3.37
CA ALA A 66 9.30 -0.21 -2.13
C ALA A 66 9.34 -1.72 -2.43
N SER A 67 8.60 -2.19 -3.43
CA SER A 67 8.51 -3.61 -3.78
C SER A 67 9.81 -4.17 -4.34
N ALA A 68 10.64 -3.34 -4.97
CA ALA A 68 11.98 -3.70 -5.43
C ALA A 68 12.92 -4.17 -4.30
N GLU A 69 12.63 -3.81 -3.05
CA GLU A 69 13.41 -4.22 -1.87
C GLU A 69 12.88 -5.51 -1.22
N LEU A 70 11.70 -5.98 -1.65
CA LEU A 70 11.08 -7.21 -1.16
C LEU A 70 11.62 -8.43 -1.91
N ARG A 71 11.61 -9.59 -1.24
CA ARG A 71 12.10 -10.85 -1.83
C ARG A 71 11.09 -11.50 -2.78
N SER A 72 9.81 -11.16 -2.64
CA SER A 72 8.73 -11.66 -3.48
C SER A 72 7.94 -10.49 -4.05
N ALA A 73 7.43 -10.67 -5.26
CA ALA A 73 6.51 -9.73 -5.88
C ALA A 73 5.08 -10.08 -5.40
N PRO A 74 4.49 -9.29 -4.49
CA PRO A 74 3.10 -9.53 -4.09
C PRO A 74 2.16 -9.16 -5.22
N ARG A 75 0.96 -9.71 -5.18
CA ARG A 75 -0.08 -9.36 -6.15
C ARG A 75 -0.46 -7.89 -5.97
N LEU A 76 -0.44 -7.14 -7.06
CA LEU A 76 -0.84 -5.73 -7.08
C LEU A 76 -2.19 -5.59 -7.81
N LEU A 77 -3.14 -4.93 -7.16
CA LEU A 77 -4.39 -4.48 -7.78
C LEU A 77 -4.44 -2.96 -7.71
N LEU A 78 -4.72 -2.33 -8.84
CA LEU A 78 -5.00 -0.90 -8.88
C LEU A 78 -6.48 -0.70 -8.59
N GLU A 79 -6.80 0.19 -7.65
CA GLU A 79 -8.18 0.47 -7.26
C GLU A 79 -8.45 1.96 -7.33
N ASP A 80 -9.31 2.38 -8.25
CA ASP A 80 -9.66 3.79 -8.48
C ASP A 80 -10.28 4.42 -7.24
N ALA A 81 -11.04 3.63 -6.48
CA ALA A 81 -11.58 4.05 -5.19
C ALA A 81 -10.49 4.60 -4.25
N LEU A 82 -9.25 4.07 -4.28
CA LEU A 82 -8.12 4.55 -3.47
C LEU A 82 -7.58 5.92 -3.90
N TYR A 83 -7.95 6.41 -5.09
CA TYR A 83 -7.69 7.78 -5.53
C TYR A 83 -8.78 8.74 -5.07
N ASP A 84 -10.05 8.38 -5.30
CA ASP A 84 -11.22 9.26 -5.10
C ASP A 84 -11.74 9.31 -3.66
N PHE A 85 -11.04 8.71 -2.69
CA PHE A 85 -11.49 8.66 -1.30
C PHE A 85 -11.58 10.06 -0.69
N GLY A 86 -12.75 10.70 -0.76
CA GLY A 86 -13.05 11.96 -0.08
C GLY A 86 -13.26 11.82 1.44
N ASN A 87 -13.60 10.61 1.93
CA ASN A 87 -13.81 10.32 3.35
C ASN A 87 -13.51 8.85 3.65
N GLY A 88 -12.51 8.55 4.49
CA GLY A 88 -11.85 7.24 4.67
C GLY A 88 -12.68 6.05 5.21
N GLY A 89 -14.00 6.04 5.04
CA GLY A 89 -14.89 5.04 5.63
C GLY A 89 -15.02 3.69 4.91
N ARG A 90 -14.41 3.46 3.73
CA ARG A 90 -14.68 2.25 2.92
C ARG A 90 -13.45 1.41 2.56
N ILE A 91 -12.25 1.75 3.05
CA ILE A 91 -11.03 0.99 2.76
C ILE A 91 -11.09 -0.40 3.41
N LEU A 92 -11.56 -0.49 4.65
CA LEU A 92 -11.68 -1.76 5.37
C LEU A 92 -12.66 -2.72 4.68
N ASP A 93 -13.80 -2.22 4.22
CA ASP A 93 -14.80 -3.03 3.50
C ASP A 93 -14.27 -3.49 2.14
N MET A 94 -13.56 -2.62 1.42
CA MET A 94 -12.92 -2.96 0.16
C MET A 94 -11.83 -4.01 0.34
N VAL A 95 -10.97 -3.84 1.35
CA VAL A 95 -9.94 -4.82 1.75
C VAL A 95 -10.60 -6.17 2.04
N ARG A 96 -11.64 -6.20 2.88
CA ARG A 96 -12.38 -7.44 3.19
C ARG A 96 -12.99 -8.10 1.95
N ALA A 97 -13.70 -7.34 1.13
CA ALA A 97 -14.33 -7.87 -0.08
C ALA A 97 -13.30 -8.46 -1.07
N LYS A 98 -12.15 -7.79 -1.22
CA LYS A 98 -11.08 -8.24 -2.12
C LYS A 98 -10.27 -9.39 -1.51
N ALA A 99 -10.11 -9.44 -0.19
CA ALA A 99 -9.50 -10.56 0.52
C ALA A 99 -10.29 -11.86 0.38
N ASP A 100 -11.63 -11.76 0.40
CA ASP A 100 -12.54 -12.91 0.33
C ASP A 100 -12.71 -13.42 -1.10
N THR A 101 -12.69 -12.53 -2.10
CA THR A 101 -12.83 -12.91 -3.53
C THR A 101 -11.57 -13.60 -4.08
N GLN A 102 -10.41 -13.38 -3.46
CA GLN A 102 -9.14 -13.93 -3.91
C GLN A 102 -8.88 -15.26 -3.18
N SER A 103 -9.23 -16.38 -3.81
CA SER A 103 -8.73 -17.70 -3.40
C SER A 103 -7.21 -17.72 -3.56
N PHE A 104 -6.49 -17.56 -2.45
CA PHE A 104 -5.07 -17.83 -2.41
C PHE A 104 -4.87 -19.33 -2.41
N ASP A 105 -4.54 -19.89 -3.57
CA ASP A 105 -3.95 -21.22 -3.62
C ASP A 105 -2.63 -21.16 -2.85
N ARG A 106 -2.61 -21.82 -1.70
CA ARG A 106 -1.45 -21.89 -0.82
C ARG A 106 -0.34 -22.63 -1.58
N ALA A 107 0.59 -21.90 -2.19
CA ALA A 107 1.74 -22.51 -2.83
C ALA A 107 2.50 -23.39 -1.80
N PRO A 108 2.88 -24.63 -2.14
CA PRO A 108 3.61 -25.50 -1.24
C PRO A 108 5.06 -25.00 -1.11
N GLY A 109 5.45 -24.51 0.06
CA GLY A 109 6.81 -24.06 0.35
C GLY A 109 7.01 -23.76 1.84
N PRO A 110 8.24 -23.89 2.38
CA PRO A 110 8.48 -23.82 3.81
C PRO A 110 8.28 -22.38 4.32
N ALA A 111 7.34 -22.21 5.26
CA ALA A 111 7.00 -20.93 5.86
C ALA A 111 7.98 -20.57 7.00
N PRO A 112 8.50 -19.32 7.04
CA PRO A 112 8.91 -18.75 8.32
C PRO A 112 8.43 -17.30 8.49
N TYR A 113 7.22 -16.97 8.03
CA TYR A 113 6.63 -15.63 8.23
C TYR A 113 5.27 -15.78 8.89
N ARG A 114 5.14 -15.16 10.08
CA ARG A 114 3.99 -15.27 11.00
C ARG A 114 2.66 -15.30 10.25
N GLN A 115 1.88 -16.33 10.55
CA GLN A 115 0.61 -16.71 9.94
C GLN A 115 -0.41 -15.57 9.99
N GLY A 116 -0.50 -14.81 8.91
CA GLY A 116 -1.59 -13.87 8.68
C GLY A 116 -1.46 -13.25 7.31
N ARG A 117 -2.47 -13.46 6.46
CA ARG A 117 -2.63 -12.79 5.17
C ARG A 117 -2.45 -11.30 5.40
N CYS A 118 -1.44 -10.72 4.76
CA CYS A 118 -1.07 -9.34 4.98
C CYS A 118 -1.37 -8.52 3.73
N GLU A 119 -2.16 -7.47 3.89
CA GLU A 119 -2.64 -6.65 2.77
C GLU A 119 -2.18 -5.21 2.94
N ILE A 120 -1.75 -4.56 1.85
CA ILE A 120 -1.39 -3.15 1.88
C ILE A 120 -2.43 -2.35 1.11
N ALA A 121 -2.94 -1.28 1.72
CA ALA A 121 -3.66 -0.24 0.99
C ALA A 121 -2.80 1.01 0.85
N GLN A 122 -2.57 1.47 -0.39
CA GLN A 122 -1.91 2.74 -0.69
C GLN A 122 -2.88 3.76 -1.27
N ALA A 123 -3.15 4.82 -0.51
CA ALA A 123 -4.01 5.94 -0.91
C ALA A 123 -3.19 7.16 -1.33
N SER A 124 -3.77 7.99 -2.20
CA SER A 124 -3.10 9.13 -2.84
C SER A 124 -3.33 10.50 -2.15
N GLY A 125 -4.10 10.59 -1.05
CA GLY A 125 -4.47 11.85 -0.39
C GLY A 125 -3.74 12.18 0.93
N GLN A 126 -3.96 13.40 1.46
CA GLN A 126 -3.50 13.80 2.81
C GLN A 126 -4.16 13.01 3.96
N GLN A 127 -5.16 12.17 3.69
CA GLN A 127 -6.12 11.70 4.68
C GLN A 127 -5.66 10.58 5.62
N ILE A 128 -4.44 10.05 5.48
CA ILE A 128 -3.91 9.08 6.46
C ILE A 128 -3.51 9.78 7.77
N SER A 129 -3.41 11.12 7.80
CA SER A 129 -3.06 11.87 9.02
C SER A 129 -4.13 11.85 10.13
N ASN A 130 -5.39 11.52 9.81
CA ASN A 130 -6.48 11.49 10.81
C ASN A 130 -6.79 10.09 11.35
N TRP A 131 -5.98 9.09 10.99
CA TRP A 131 -6.15 7.73 11.51
C TRP A 131 -5.53 7.64 12.90
N ARG A 132 -6.35 7.84 13.93
CA ARG A 132 -6.02 7.40 15.29
C ARG A 132 -5.84 5.88 15.25
N THR A 133 -4.63 5.42 15.55
CA THR A 133 -4.35 4.02 15.88
C THR A 133 -5.24 3.59 17.04
N GLY A 134 -6.38 2.99 16.73
CA GLY A 134 -7.21 2.25 17.67
C GLY A 134 -6.49 0.96 18.04
N ARG A 135 -5.66 1.03 19.08
CA ARG A 135 -5.32 -0.14 19.90
C ARG A 135 -6.59 -0.63 20.62
N ASN A 136 -6.64 -1.94 20.82
CA ASN A 136 -7.56 -2.74 21.64
C ASN A 136 -8.72 -3.40 20.88
N LEU A 137 -8.41 -4.57 20.33
CA LEU A 137 -9.34 -5.70 20.37
C LEU A 137 -8.83 -6.62 21.50
N LEU A 138 -9.47 -6.49 22.66
CA LEU A 138 -9.73 -7.63 23.54
C LEU A 138 -10.87 -8.44 22.91
#